data_AF-A0A8J8KM41-F1
#
_entry.id   AF-A0A8J8KM41-F1
#
_cell.length_a   1.000
_cell.length_b   1.000
_cell.length_c   1.000
_cell.angle_alpha   90.00
_cell.angle_beta   90.00
_cell.angle_gamma   90.00
#
_symmetry.space_group_name_H-M   'P 1'
#
loop_
_entity.id
_entity.type
_entity.pdbx_description
1 polymer ?
#
loop_
_entity_poly.entity_id
_entity_poly.type
_entity_poly.pdbx_seq_one_letter_code
_entity_poly.pdbx_strand_id
1 'polypeptide(L)'
;MSDPQLFDATPFEVAPAPTADMGHDAQRTARRRALLEQGIHPITKRPVAPEAGTCGDCVHLLTKDRYPHRWFKCDLTLDRLAQGPDVRKSYPACAAFEPAQRGDA
;
A
#
# COMPACT_ATOMS: atom_id res chain seq x y z
N MET A 1 -16.56 4.97 -65.20
CA MET A 1 -16.20 3.68 -64.61
C MET A 1 -16.06 3.94 -63.12
N SER A 2 -17.11 3.67 -62.35
CA SER A 2 -17.14 3.94 -60.91
C SER A 2 -16.73 2.66 -60.20
N ASP A 3 -15.60 2.73 -59.50
CA ASP A 3 -14.99 1.60 -58.80
C ASP A 3 -15.87 1.22 -57.58
N PRO A 4 -16.47 0.02 -57.53
CA PRO A 4 -17.46 -0.34 -56.51
C PRO A 4 -16.85 -0.73 -55.15
N GLN A 5 -15.53 -0.62 -54.95
CA GLN A 5 -14.85 -1.12 -53.74
C GLN A 5 -14.43 -0.05 -52.72
N LEU A 6 -14.92 1.18 -52.80
CA LEU A 6 -14.48 2.25 -51.89
C LEU A 6 -15.00 2.11 -50.45
N PHE A 7 -16.02 1.26 -50.22
CA PHE A 7 -16.64 1.07 -48.91
C PHE A 7 -16.86 -0.41 -48.61
N ASP A 8 -15.77 -1.18 -48.54
CA ASP A 8 -15.82 -2.52 -47.94
C ASP A 8 -16.15 -2.37 -46.45
N ALA A 9 -17.43 -2.58 -46.13
CA ALA A 9 -18.00 -2.59 -44.79
C ALA A 9 -17.62 -3.87 -44.03
N THR A 10 -16.34 -4.24 -44.05
CA THR A 10 -15.81 -5.30 -43.19
C THR A 10 -16.02 -4.84 -41.74
N PRO A 11 -16.79 -5.57 -40.91
CA PRO A 11 -16.99 -5.19 -39.53
C PRO A 11 -15.64 -5.07 -38.84
N PHE A 12 -15.31 -3.89 -38.35
CA PHE A 12 -14.13 -3.69 -37.52
C PHE A 12 -14.41 -4.35 -36.17
N GLU A 13 -13.93 -5.58 -35.98
CA GLU A 13 -13.95 -6.23 -34.67
C GLU A 13 -12.97 -5.49 -33.75
N VAL A 14 -13.53 -4.68 -32.86
CA VAL A 14 -12.79 -4.09 -31.74
C VAL A 14 -12.42 -5.24 -30.81
N ALA A 15 -11.17 -5.71 -30.87
CA ALA A 15 -10.65 -6.57 -29.82
C ALA A 15 -10.83 -5.85 -28.47
N PRO A 16 -11.39 -6.50 -27.43
CA PRO A 16 -11.54 -5.85 -26.13
C PRO A 16 -10.16 -5.39 -25.66
N ALA A 17 -10.05 -4.12 -25.27
CA ALA A 17 -8.78 -3.57 -24.80
C ALA A 17 -8.24 -4.45 -23.66
N PRO A 18 -7.03 -5.01 -23.78
CA PRO A 18 -6.42 -5.66 -22.63
C PRO A 18 -5.95 -4.56 -21.69
N THR A 19 -6.41 -4.53 -20.44
CA THR A 19 -5.51 -4.42 -19.27
C THR A 19 -6.22 -4.54 -17.93
N ALA A 20 -5.46 -5.10 -16.98
CA ALA A 20 -5.78 -5.22 -15.58
C ALA A 20 -5.88 -3.84 -14.88
N ASP A 21 -7.09 -3.29 -14.82
CA ASP A 21 -7.31 -1.96 -14.22
C ASP A 21 -7.47 -2.04 -12.69
N MET A 22 -6.40 -2.44 -11.99
CA MET A 22 -6.33 -2.14 -10.56
C MET A 22 -5.99 -0.66 -10.39
N GLY A 23 -6.86 0.09 -9.71
CA GLY A 23 -6.56 1.48 -9.32
C GLY A 23 -5.28 1.59 -8.48
N HIS A 24 -4.65 2.76 -8.45
CA HIS A 24 -3.35 2.96 -7.78
C HIS A 24 -3.31 2.48 -6.32
N ASP A 25 -4.39 2.67 -5.55
CA ASP A 25 -4.48 2.19 -4.18
C ASP A 25 -4.63 0.68 -4.06
N ALA A 26 -5.34 0.06 -5.01
CA ALA A 26 -5.45 -1.39 -5.10
C ALA A 26 -4.08 -2.01 -5.43
N GLN A 27 -3.34 -1.43 -6.38
CA GLN A 27 -1.96 -1.84 -6.68
C GLN A 27 -1.04 -1.68 -5.47
N ARG A 28 -1.12 -0.55 -4.77
CA ARG A 28 -0.33 -0.30 -3.55
C ARG A 28 -0.65 -1.35 -2.48
N THR A 29 -1.92 -1.66 -2.29
CA THR A 29 -2.36 -2.67 -1.32
C THR A 29 -1.84 -4.05 -1.69
N ALA A 30 -1.94 -4.45 -2.96
CA ALA A 30 -1.42 -5.72 -3.45
C ALA A 30 0.09 -5.85 -3.25
N ARG A 31 0.87 -4.81 -3.62
CA ARG A 31 2.34 -4.79 -3.40
C ARG A 31 2.71 -4.93 -1.93
N ARG A 32 1.97 -4.28 -1.03
CA ARG A 32 2.23 -4.39 0.41
C ARG A 32 1.88 -5.76 0.98
N ARG A 33 0.82 -6.40 0.48
CA ARG A 33 0.47 -7.78 0.84
C ARG A 33 1.55 -8.77 0.38
N ALA A 34 2.01 -8.65 -0.86
CA ALA A 34 3.10 -9.49 -1.37
C ALA A 34 4.38 -9.39 -0.53
N LEU A 35 4.73 -8.19 -0.03
CA LEU A 35 5.87 -8.03 0.89
C LEU A 35 5.64 -8.75 2.22
N LEU A 36 4.45 -8.65 2.80
CA LEU A 36 4.11 -9.35 4.04
C LEU A 36 4.16 -10.87 3.87
N GLU A 37 3.69 -11.39 2.73
CA GLU A 37 3.76 -12.81 2.38
C GLU A 37 5.22 -13.29 2.23
N GLN A 38 6.12 -12.42 1.81
CA GLN A 38 7.57 -12.66 1.74
C GLN A 38 8.28 -12.50 3.10
N GLY A 39 7.55 -12.18 4.18
CA GLY A 39 8.13 -11.93 5.49
C GLY A 39 8.84 -10.58 5.61
N ILE A 40 8.53 -9.61 4.75
CA ILE A 40 9.14 -8.28 4.73
C ILE A 40 8.09 -7.22 5.11
N HIS A 41 8.41 -6.41 6.11
CA HIS A 41 7.53 -5.34 6.56
C HIS A 41 7.42 -4.25 5.48
N PRO A 42 6.20 -3.87 5.03
CA PRO A 42 6.02 -3.04 3.84
C PRO A 42 6.54 -1.61 3.97
N ILE A 43 6.69 -1.13 5.21
CA ILE A 43 7.08 0.25 5.51
C ILE A 43 8.57 0.34 5.80
N THR A 44 9.07 -0.47 6.74
CA THR A 44 10.47 -0.44 7.19
C THR A 44 11.40 -1.28 6.33
N LYS A 45 10.88 -2.16 5.46
CA LYS A 45 11.65 -3.13 4.66
C LYS A 45 12.51 -4.09 5.48
N ARG A 46 12.18 -4.25 6.77
CA ARG A 46 12.81 -5.19 7.71
C ARG A 46 12.04 -6.50 7.74
N PRO A 47 12.62 -7.61 8.24
CA PRO A 47 11.87 -8.83 8.50
C PRO A 47 10.65 -8.56 9.41
N VAL A 48 9.53 -9.23 9.13
CA VAL A 48 8.37 -9.25 10.02
C VAL A 48 8.65 -10.15 11.22
N ALA A 49 8.12 -9.76 12.38
CA ALA A 49 8.20 -10.48 13.65
C ALA A 49 6.77 -10.56 14.23
N PRO A 50 5.85 -11.32 13.60
CA PRO A 50 4.44 -11.35 13.99
C PRO A 50 4.21 -11.80 15.44
N GLU A 51 5.11 -12.59 16.00
CA GLU A 51 5.11 -13.03 17.39
C GLU A 51 5.32 -11.89 18.39
N ALA A 52 5.94 -10.78 17.97
CA ALA A 52 6.17 -9.62 18.82
C ALA A 52 4.90 -8.73 18.96
N GLY A 53 3.96 -8.80 18.01
CA GLY A 53 2.72 -8.04 18.02
C GLY A 53 2.40 -7.34 16.70
N THR A 54 1.73 -6.19 16.78
CA THR A 54 1.34 -5.39 15.60
C THR A 54 1.91 -3.98 15.66
N CYS A 55 1.97 -3.30 14.50
CA CYS A 55 2.32 -1.87 14.47
C CYS A 55 1.39 -1.01 15.33
N GLY A 56 0.15 -1.46 15.58
CA GLY A 56 -0.80 -0.80 16.48
C GLY A 56 -0.31 -0.68 17.92
N ASP A 57 0.54 -1.60 18.35
CA ASP A 57 1.06 -1.73 19.71
C ASP A 57 2.51 -1.23 19.84
N CYS A 58 3.06 -0.62 18.78
CA CYS A 58 4.46 -0.23 18.72
C CYS A 58 4.66 1.22 19.16
N VAL A 59 5.71 1.49 19.96
CA VAL A 59 6.10 2.85 20.41
C VAL A 59 6.42 3.79 19.24
N HIS A 60 6.89 3.22 18.13
CA HIS A 60 7.26 3.91 16.90
C HIS A 60 6.06 4.39 16.07
N LEU A 61 4.83 4.02 16.47
CA LEU A 61 3.61 4.42 15.78
C LEU A 61 3.24 5.87 16.11
N LEU A 62 3.45 6.76 15.13
CA LEU A 62 3.03 8.14 15.19
C LEU A 62 1.67 8.32 14.55
N THR A 63 0.83 9.16 15.17
CA THR A 63 -0.44 9.58 14.59
C THR A 63 -0.30 11.00 14.07
N LYS A 64 -0.58 11.19 12.77
CA LYS A 64 -0.63 12.49 12.12
C LYS A 64 -2.08 12.87 11.91
N ASP A 65 -2.59 13.73 12.79
CA ASP A 65 -3.97 14.21 12.76
C ASP A 65 -4.02 15.58 12.06
N ARG A 66 -4.79 15.68 10.98
CA ARG A 66 -5.15 16.95 10.33
C ARG A 66 -6.61 16.85 9.93
N TYR A 67 -7.49 17.48 10.70
CA TYR A 67 -8.94 17.46 10.46
C TYR A 67 -9.28 17.65 8.97
N PRO A 68 -10.10 16.79 8.34
CA PRO A 68 -10.83 15.63 8.90
C PRO A 68 -10.07 14.29 8.86
N HIS A 69 -8.79 14.30 8.51
CA HIS A 69 -7.99 13.11 8.22
C HIS A 69 -7.05 12.72 9.36
N ARG A 70 -6.85 11.41 9.51
CA ARG A 70 -5.89 10.79 10.43
C ARG A 70 -5.05 9.79 9.64
N TRP A 71 -3.73 9.92 9.74
CA TRP A 71 -2.77 8.98 9.14
C TRP A 71 -1.85 8.41 10.20
N PHE A 72 -1.35 7.20 9.95
CA PHE A 72 -0.40 6.55 10.85
C PHE A 72 0.95 6.46 10.17
N LYS A 73 2.00 6.77 10.91
CA LYS A 73 3.38 6.80 10.41
C LYS A 73 4.28 6.01 11.35
N CYS A 74 5.36 5.49 10.81
CA CYS A 74 6.44 4.90 11.60
C CYS A 74 7.58 5.91 11.64
N ASP A 75 7.96 6.34 12.85
CA ASP A 75 9.05 7.30 13.09
C ASP A 75 10.38 6.87 12.44
N LEU A 76 10.71 5.58 12.45
CA LEU A 76 11.91 4.99 11.85
C LEU A 76 12.00 5.18 10.33
N THR A 77 10.88 5.54 9.69
CA THR A 77 10.77 5.70 8.23
C THR A 77 10.35 7.10 7.82
N LEU A 78 10.26 8.03 8.76
CA LEU A 78 10.03 9.42 8.45
C LEU A 78 11.27 10.03 7.79
N ASP A 79 11.04 10.77 6.71
CA ASP A 79 12.06 11.65 6.16
C ASP A 79 12.13 12.98 6.94
N ARG A 80 13.03 13.88 6.51
CA ARG A 80 13.21 15.21 7.12
C ARG A 80 11.94 16.08 7.08
N LEU A 81 10.97 15.76 6.24
CA LEU A 81 9.69 16.47 6.11
C LEU A 81 8.53 15.74 6.80
N ALA A 82 8.84 14.70 7.59
CA ALA A 82 7.86 13.82 8.23
C ALA A 82 6.83 13.24 7.24
N GLN A 83 7.29 12.94 6.01
CA GLN A 83 6.54 12.29 4.95
C GLN A 83 6.96 10.82 4.85
N GLY A 84 6.47 10.00 5.79
CA GLY A 84 6.59 8.54 5.69
C GLY A 84 5.42 7.91 4.91
N PRO A 85 5.55 6.67 4.43
CA PRO A 85 4.41 5.89 3.93
C PRO A 85 3.35 5.71 5.04
N ASP A 86 2.07 5.66 4.67
CA ASP A 86 1.00 5.39 5.65
C ASP A 86 1.06 3.94 6.14
N VAL A 87 1.14 3.77 7.46
CA VAL A 87 1.18 2.49 8.19
C VAL A 87 -0.26 2.04 8.47
N ARG A 88 -0.51 0.74 8.53
CA ARG A 88 -1.75 0.18 9.07
C ARG A 88 -1.46 -0.43 10.43
N LYS A 89 -2.31 -0.15 11.43
CA LYS A 89 -2.17 -0.73 12.79
C LYS A 89 -2.16 -2.26 12.77
N SER A 90 -2.87 -2.87 11.82
CA SER A 90 -2.95 -4.32 11.65
C SER A 90 -1.73 -4.95 10.97
N TYR A 91 -0.73 -4.17 10.53
CA TYR A 91 0.49 -4.78 10.01
C TYR A 91 1.25 -5.48 11.15
N PRO A 92 1.82 -6.67 10.88
CA PRO A 92 2.65 -7.36 11.86
C PRO A 92 3.85 -6.50 12.24
N ALA A 93 4.31 -6.64 13.47
CA ALA A 93 5.53 -6.03 13.96
C ALA A 93 6.72 -6.35 13.04
N CYS A 94 7.72 -5.48 13.03
CA CYS A 94 8.99 -5.72 12.34
C CYS A 94 10.10 -5.98 13.35
N ALA A 95 11.28 -6.38 12.88
CA ALA A 95 12.44 -6.65 13.75
C ALA A 95 12.90 -5.47 14.64
N ALA A 96 12.39 -4.25 14.44
CA ALA A 96 12.64 -3.09 15.30
C ALA A 96 11.42 -2.75 16.19
N PHE A 97 10.55 -3.72 16.44
CA PHE A 97 9.37 -3.51 17.27
C PHE A 97 9.77 -3.30 18.72
N GLU A 98 9.25 -2.21 19.28
CA GLU A 98 9.27 -1.94 20.70
C GLU A 98 7.83 -1.73 21.17
N PRO A 99 7.36 -2.45 22.19
CA PRO A 99 5.99 -2.31 22.67
C PRO A 99 5.76 -0.94 23.28
N ALA A 100 4.67 -0.28 22.90
CA ALA A 100 4.20 0.92 23.57
C ALA A 100 3.85 0.54 25.01
N GLN A 101 4.48 1.21 25.98
CA GLN A 101 4.04 1.10 27.37
C GLN A 101 2.60 1.64 27.41
N ARG A 102 1.62 0.74 27.54
CA ARG A 102 0.25 1.13 27.87
C ARG A 102 0.31 1.69 29.28
N GLY A 103 0.58 2.99 29.39
CA GLY A 103 0.50 3.70 30.65
C GLY A 103 -0.94 3.66 31.10
N ASP A 104 -1.18 3.00 32.22
CA ASP A 104 -2.36 3.19 33.05
C ASP A 104 -2.59 4.70 33.24
N ALA A 105 -3.69 5.20 32.68
CA ALA A 105 -4.23 6.52 32.95
C ALA A 105 -5.72 6.37 33.23
#